data_AF-A0A2G9I7J8-F1
#
_entry.id   AF-A0A2G9I7J8-F1
#
_cell.length_a   1.000
_cell.length_b   1.000
_cell.length_c   1.000
_cell.angle_alpha   90.00
_cell.angle_beta   90.00
_cell.angle_gamma   90.00
#
_symmetry.space_group_name_H-M   'P 1'
#
loop_
_entity.id
_entity.type
_entity.pdbx_description
1 polymer ?
#
loop_
_entity_poly.entity_id
_entity_poly.type
_entity_poly.pdbx_seq_one_letter_code
_entity_poly.pdbx_strand_id
1 'polypeptide(L)'
;MLRGVTISYLLIALCLYPLAIVGHWAYGNKIPTNRGILRAFTKFHQDNTSKYIIGAIYLIIIINCLCAFQIYAMPTFDNLERIYISKKNEPCPRWVRAGIKVLFGGLTYFIAVAFPFLPSLGAFIGSIGLPLTLAYPCLMWVAMKKPRRFCRMWCLNLGLGYSGIVLSVVLAGVALWSLIVDGLDANFFHPR
;
A
#
# COMPACT_ATOMS: atom_id res chain seq x y z
N MET A 1 20.41 14.10 -3.13
CA MET A 1 19.44 12.98 -3.09
C MET A 1 19.50 12.19 -1.78
N LEU A 2 20.66 11.67 -1.35
CA LEU A 2 20.76 10.83 -0.14
C LEU A 2 20.24 11.50 1.15
N ARG A 3 20.59 12.77 1.43
CA ARG A 3 20.12 13.50 2.62
C ARG A 3 18.59 13.57 2.71
N GLY A 4 17.92 13.83 1.58
CA GLY A 4 16.46 13.88 1.53
C GLY A 4 15.84 12.51 1.82
N VAL A 5 16.38 11.45 1.22
CA VAL A 5 15.95 10.07 1.49
C VAL A 5 16.10 9.71 2.97
N THR A 6 17.25 10.03 3.58
CA THR A 6 17.49 9.77 5.00
C THR A 6 16.49 10.50 5.89
N ILE A 7 16.25 11.79 5.65
CA ILE A 7 15.29 12.59 6.44
C ILE A 7 13.87 12.05 6.29
N SER A 8 13.44 11.70 5.08
CA SER A 8 12.11 11.12 4.84
C SER A 8 11.92 9.80 5.58
N TYR A 9 12.91 8.89 5.54
CA TYR A 9 12.81 7.63 6.27
C TYR A 9 12.82 7.81 7.79
N LEU A 10 13.58 8.79 8.30
CA LEU A 10 13.54 9.14 9.72
C LEU A 10 12.17 9.67 10.14
N LEU A 11 11.55 10.54 9.33
CA LEU A 11 10.22 11.06 9.61
C LEU A 11 9.16 9.94 9.58
N ILE A 12 9.23 9.04 8.60
CA ILE A 12 8.36 7.86 8.52
C ILE A 12 8.51 7.00 9.78
N ALA A 13 9.75 6.73 10.22
CA ALA A 13 10.00 5.96 11.42
C ALA A 13 9.43 6.66 12.67
N LEU A 14 9.63 7.98 12.81
CA LEU A 14 9.14 8.76 13.93
C LEU A 14 7.61 8.84 13.97
N CYS A 15 6.92 8.74 12.84
CA CYS A 15 5.46 8.69 12.81
C CYS A 15 4.92 7.27 13.06
N LEU A 16 5.49 6.25 12.42
CA LEU A 16 4.94 4.89 12.44
C LEU A 16 5.29 4.10 13.70
N TYR A 17 6.53 4.17 14.19
CA TYR A 17 6.95 3.36 15.35
C TYR A 17 6.25 3.79 16.64
N PRO A 18 6.17 5.09 17.01
CA PRO A 18 5.45 5.50 18.20
C PRO A 18 3.96 5.16 18.12
N LEU A 19 3.35 5.31 16.94
CA LEU A 19 1.95 4.94 16.73
C LEU A 19 1.73 3.43 16.96
N ALA A 20 2.62 2.58 16.48
CA ALA A 20 2.56 1.14 16.69
C ALA A 20 2.77 0.76 18.16
N ILE A 21 3.77 1.34 18.83
CA ILE A 21 4.10 1.06 20.24
C ILE A 21 2.97 1.51 21.16
N VAL A 22 2.53 2.77 21.04
CA VAL A 22 1.45 3.32 21.87
C VAL A 22 0.11 2.65 21.55
N GLY A 23 -0.16 2.38 20.27
CA GLY A 23 -1.37 1.66 19.86
C GLY A 23 -1.44 0.25 20.45
N HIS A 24 -0.34 -0.51 20.40
CA HIS A 24 -0.29 -1.82 21.02
C HIS A 24 -0.36 -1.76 22.55
N TRP A 25 0.27 -0.75 23.18
CA TRP A 25 0.18 -0.57 24.64
C TRP A 25 -1.24 -0.23 25.09
N ALA A 26 -1.96 0.61 24.33
CA ALA A 26 -3.32 1.05 24.68
C ALA A 26 -4.39 -0.04 24.43
N TYR A 27 -4.29 -0.79 23.32
CA TYR A 27 -5.33 -1.73 22.91
C TYR A 27 -4.97 -3.21 23.13
N GLY A 28 -3.69 -3.54 23.25
CA GLY A 28 -3.18 -4.90 23.46
C GLY A 28 -3.80 -5.93 22.50
N ASN A 29 -4.20 -7.08 23.04
CA ASN A 29 -4.83 -8.18 22.28
C ASN A 29 -6.26 -7.86 21.80
N LYS A 30 -6.79 -6.66 22.03
CA LYS A 30 -8.16 -6.29 21.62
C LYS A 30 -8.22 -5.66 20.23
N ILE A 31 -7.09 -5.55 19.52
CA ILE A 31 -7.05 -5.10 18.13
C ILE A 31 -7.59 -6.24 17.25
N PRO A 32 -8.71 -6.03 16.52
CA PRO A 32 -9.22 -7.05 15.63
C PRO A 32 -8.23 -7.29 14.49
N THR A 33 -7.82 -8.56 14.31
CA THR A 33 -6.77 -9.03 13.40
C THR A 33 -6.91 -8.50 11.96
N ASN A 34 -8.15 -8.28 11.51
CA ASN A 34 -8.48 -7.83 10.15
C ASN A 34 -9.00 -6.39 10.01
N ARG A 35 -9.08 -5.60 11.09
CA ARG A 35 -9.86 -4.34 11.07
C ARG A 35 -9.13 -3.08 11.54
N GLY A 36 -7.83 -3.17 11.77
CA GLY A 36 -6.95 -2.02 12.03
C GLY A 36 -7.25 -1.26 13.33
N ILE A 37 -6.36 -0.32 13.66
CA ILE A 37 -6.42 0.45 14.92
C ILE A 37 -7.63 1.39 14.95
N LEU A 38 -8.11 1.89 13.79
CA LEU A 38 -9.20 2.85 13.73
C LEU A 38 -10.55 2.26 14.20
N ARG A 39 -10.86 1.02 13.83
CA ARG A 39 -12.08 0.33 14.30
C ARG A 39 -11.97 -0.10 15.76
N ALA A 40 -10.75 -0.38 16.24
CA ALA A 40 -10.52 -0.60 17.67
C ALA A 40 -10.77 0.71 18.45
N PHE A 41 -10.21 1.82 17.99
CA PHE A 41 -10.40 3.14 18.59
C PHE A 41 -11.88 3.48 18.72
N THR A 42 -12.66 3.39 17.64
CA THR A 42 -14.08 3.73 17.69
C THR A 42 -14.88 2.81 18.58
N LYS A 43 -14.58 1.50 18.62
CA LYS A 43 -15.29 0.54 19.48
C LYS A 43 -15.00 0.75 20.97
N PHE A 44 -13.77 1.14 21.35
CA PHE A 44 -13.38 1.36 22.75
C PHE A 44 -13.76 2.73 23.28
N HIS A 45 -13.72 3.75 22.43
CA HIS A 45 -13.90 5.15 22.83
C HIS A 45 -15.30 5.68 22.48
N GLN A 46 -16.21 4.83 21.98
CA GLN A 46 -17.56 5.22 21.58
C GLN A 46 -18.37 5.85 22.72
N ASP A 47 -18.20 5.37 23.95
CA ASP A 47 -19.01 5.80 25.10
C ASP A 47 -18.39 6.99 25.86
N ASN A 48 -17.05 7.14 25.82
CA ASN A 48 -16.34 8.15 26.62
C ASN A 48 -15.82 9.36 25.81
N THR A 49 -15.88 9.33 24.48
CA THR A 49 -15.26 10.37 23.64
C THR A 49 -16.30 11.17 22.87
N SER A 50 -16.10 12.49 22.83
CA SER A 50 -16.97 13.42 22.11
C SER A 50 -17.07 13.08 20.62
N LYS A 51 -18.30 13.01 20.10
CA LYS A 51 -18.62 12.68 18.70
C LYS A 51 -17.87 13.56 17.69
N TYR A 52 -17.54 14.80 18.07
CA TYR A 52 -16.80 15.74 17.24
C TYR A 52 -15.35 15.30 16.96
N ILE A 53 -14.67 14.68 17.93
CA ILE A 53 -13.28 14.24 17.76
C ILE A 53 -13.23 13.06 16.79
N ILE A 54 -14.14 12.09 16.96
CA ILE A 54 -14.26 10.94 16.06
C ILE A 54 -14.58 11.42 14.63
N GLY A 55 -15.52 12.35 14.48
CA GLY A 55 -15.86 12.96 13.20
C GLY A 55 -14.67 13.66 12.54
N ALA A 56 -13.88 14.43 13.29
CA ALA A 56 -12.70 15.12 12.78
C ALA A 56 -11.64 14.13 12.26
N ILE A 57 -11.39 13.02 12.97
CA ILE A 57 -10.46 11.97 12.52
C ILE A 57 -10.91 11.38 11.19
N TYR A 58 -12.20 11.02 11.07
CA TYR A 58 -12.73 10.50 9.80
C TYR A 58 -12.64 11.50 8.66
N LEU A 59 -12.90 12.80 8.91
CA LEU A 59 -12.75 13.84 7.89
C LEU A 59 -11.31 13.96 7.41
N ILE A 60 -10.33 13.95 8.32
CA ILE A 60 -8.90 14.00 7.95
C ILE A 60 -8.52 12.78 7.09
N ILE A 61 -9.01 11.59 7.45
CA ILE A 61 -8.76 10.37 6.66
C ILE A 61 -9.38 10.48 5.27
N ILE A 62 -10.62 10.96 5.15
CA ILE A 62 -11.29 11.15 3.86
C ILE A 62 -10.49 12.12 2.98
N ILE A 63 -10.09 13.27 3.53
CA ILE A 63 -9.28 14.25 2.80
C ILE A 63 -7.95 13.63 2.35
N ASN A 64 -7.27 12.90 3.24
CA ASN A 64 -6.04 12.20 2.91
C ASN A 64 -6.24 11.19 1.77
N CYS A 65 -7.29 10.38 1.82
CA CYS A 65 -7.60 9.40 0.76
C CYS A 65 -7.92 10.08 -0.58
N LEU A 66 -8.66 11.19 -0.58
CA LEU A 66 -8.97 11.96 -1.80
C LEU A 66 -7.70 12.54 -2.44
N CYS A 67 -6.80 13.09 -1.64
CA CYS A 67 -5.51 13.59 -2.13
C CYS A 67 -4.59 12.46 -2.60
N ALA A 68 -4.51 11.36 -1.84
CA ALA A 68 -3.66 10.21 -2.16
C ALA A 68 -4.09 9.55 -3.49
N PHE A 69 -5.40 9.41 -3.72
CA PHE A 69 -5.91 8.85 -4.98
C PHE A 69 -5.39 9.61 -6.21
N GLN A 70 -5.34 10.94 -6.15
CA GLN A 70 -4.84 11.75 -7.26
C GLN A 70 -3.36 11.50 -7.54
N ILE A 71 -2.54 11.38 -6.49
CA ILE A 71 -1.10 11.13 -6.62
C ILE A 71 -0.86 9.72 -7.20
N TYR A 72 -1.55 8.71 -6.69
CA TYR A 72 -1.38 7.32 -7.13
C TYR A 72 -1.99 7.03 -8.50
N ALA A 73 -3.00 7.79 -8.94
CA ALA A 73 -3.59 7.65 -10.26
C ALA A 73 -2.78 8.38 -11.36
N MET A 74 -1.85 9.27 -11.00
CA MET A 74 -1.07 10.00 -12.00
C MET A 74 -0.26 9.08 -12.93
N PRO A 75 0.49 8.07 -12.45
CA PRO A 75 1.22 7.15 -13.32
C PRO A 75 0.30 6.32 -14.24
N THR A 76 -0.91 5.98 -13.81
CA THR A 76 -1.85 5.24 -14.66
C THR A 76 -2.42 6.14 -15.75
N PHE A 77 -2.74 7.40 -15.42
CA PHE A 77 -3.16 8.39 -16.41
C PHE A 77 -2.09 8.64 -17.47
N ASP A 78 -0.83 8.81 -17.05
CA ASP A 78 0.30 9.02 -17.98
C ASP A 78 0.50 7.79 -18.90
N ASN A 79 0.37 6.58 -18.36
CA ASN A 79 0.45 5.36 -19.17
C ASN A 79 -0.68 5.23 -20.19
N LEU A 80 -1.93 5.53 -19.80
CA LEU A 80 -3.07 5.51 -20.70
C LEU A 80 -2.96 6.59 -21.78
N GLU A 81 -2.49 7.78 -21.41
CA GLU A 81 -2.24 8.87 -22.36
C GLU A 81 -1.15 8.48 -23.38
N ARG A 82 -0.06 7.85 -22.91
CA ARG A 82 1.00 7.33 -23.77
C ARG A 82 0.48 6.27 -24.76
N ILE A 83 -0.39 5.36 -24.32
CA ILE A 83 -1.01 4.36 -25.20
C ILE A 83 -1.86 5.03 -26.29
N TYR A 84 -2.62 6.08 -25.94
CA TYR A 84 -3.42 6.83 -26.90
C TYR A 84 -2.53 7.53 -27.95
N ILE A 85 -1.50 8.26 -27.50
CA ILE A 85 -0.58 8.97 -28.39
C ILE A 85 0.10 7.98 -29.33
N SER A 86 0.57 6.84 -28.81
CA SER A 86 1.21 5.80 -29.62
C SER A 86 0.29 5.19 -30.68
N LYS A 87 -1.03 5.13 -30.44
CA LYS A 87 -1.98 4.57 -31.41
C LYS A 87 -2.46 5.59 -32.44
N LYS A 88 -2.69 6.83 -32.00
CA LYS A 88 -3.32 7.87 -32.82
C LYS A 88 -2.34 8.86 -33.43
N ASN A 89 -1.08 8.85 -32.99
CA ASN A 89 -0.01 9.80 -33.36
C ASN A 89 -0.40 11.28 -33.25
N GLU A 90 -1.43 11.58 -32.45
CA GLU A 90 -1.96 12.92 -32.23
C GLU A 90 -1.90 13.26 -30.74
N PRO A 91 -1.74 14.55 -30.38
CA PRO A 91 -1.78 14.97 -29.00
C PRO A 91 -3.15 14.69 -28.39
N CYS A 92 -3.18 14.20 -27.15
CA CYS A 92 -4.42 13.89 -26.44
C CYS A 92 -5.29 15.15 -26.26
N PRO A 93 -6.50 15.19 -26.83
CA PRO A 93 -7.41 16.30 -26.61
C PRO A 93 -7.87 16.36 -25.15
N ARG A 94 -8.17 17.56 -24.64
CA ARG A 94 -8.64 17.76 -23.26
C ARG A 94 -9.89 16.92 -22.91
N TRP A 95 -10.79 16.72 -23.87
CA TRP A 95 -11.98 15.87 -23.71
C TRP A 95 -11.63 14.39 -23.51
N VAL A 96 -10.64 13.87 -24.25
CA VAL A 96 -10.18 12.47 -24.09
C VAL A 96 -9.52 12.29 -22.73
N ARG A 97 -8.71 13.26 -22.29
CA ARG A 97 -8.10 13.24 -20.95
C ARG A 97 -9.16 13.26 -19.84
N ALA A 98 -10.22 14.06 -19.99
CA ALA A 98 -11.35 14.06 -19.07
C ALA A 98 -12.10 12.71 -19.08
N GLY A 99 -12.33 12.13 -20.27
CA GLY A 99 -12.93 10.81 -20.43
C GLY A 99 -12.13 9.69 -19.76
N ILE A 100 -10.80 9.67 -19.92
CA ILE A 100 -9.91 8.70 -19.26
C ILE A 100 -10.01 8.81 -17.74
N LYS A 101 -10.03 10.04 -17.18
CA LYS A 101 -10.14 10.26 -15.73
C LYS A 101 -11.48 9.78 -15.18
N VAL A 102 -12.59 10.11 -15.86
CA VAL A 102 -13.93 9.69 -15.44
C VAL A 102 -14.10 8.18 -15.56
N LEU A 103 -13.61 7.57 -16.64
CA LEU A 103 -13.69 6.12 -16.86
C LEU A 103 -12.85 5.37 -15.82
N PHE A 104 -11.62 5.80 -15.56
CA PHE A 104 -10.78 5.18 -14.54
C PHE A 104 -11.37 5.34 -13.14
N GLY A 105 -11.83 6.55 -12.77
CA GLY A 105 -12.51 6.80 -11.51
C GLY A 105 -13.75 5.95 -11.35
N GLY A 106 -14.62 5.90 -12.36
CA GLY A 106 -15.83 5.08 -12.39
C GLY A 106 -15.52 3.59 -12.29
N LEU A 107 -14.50 3.09 -12.99
CA LEU A 107 -14.06 1.70 -12.91
C LEU A 107 -13.54 1.36 -11.51
N THR A 108 -12.71 2.22 -10.92
CA THR A 108 -12.21 2.00 -9.55
C THR A 108 -13.32 2.01 -8.52
N TYR A 109 -14.32 2.89 -8.67
CA TYR A 109 -15.51 2.91 -7.82
C TYR A 109 -16.34 1.63 -7.99
N PHE A 110 -16.59 1.21 -9.24
CA PHE A 110 -17.32 -0.01 -9.53
C PHE A 110 -16.64 -1.24 -8.90
N ILE A 111 -15.32 -1.35 -9.03
CA ILE A 111 -14.53 -2.43 -8.43
C ILE A 111 -14.63 -2.38 -6.90
N ALA A 112 -14.55 -1.20 -6.28
CA ALA A 112 -14.66 -1.05 -4.83
C ALA A 112 -16.03 -1.50 -4.29
N VAL A 113 -17.11 -1.23 -5.02
CA VAL A 113 -18.47 -1.66 -4.66
C VAL A 113 -18.70 -3.16 -4.94
N ALA A 114 -18.19 -3.66 -6.08
CA ALA A 114 -18.37 -5.04 -6.49
C ALA A 114 -17.55 -6.03 -5.63
N PHE A 115 -16.35 -5.63 -5.20
CA PHE A 115 -15.40 -6.47 -4.46
C PHE A 115 -15.00 -5.84 -3.12
N PRO A 116 -15.90 -5.78 -2.12
CA PRO A 116 -15.63 -5.14 -0.83
C PRO A 116 -14.56 -5.85 0.01
N PHE A 117 -14.14 -7.05 -0.39
CA PHE A 117 -13.06 -7.82 0.23
C PHE A 117 -11.65 -7.47 -0.29
N LEU A 118 -11.51 -6.60 -1.30
CA LEU A 118 -10.19 -6.19 -1.80
C LEU A 118 -9.20 -5.69 -0.72
N PRO A 119 -9.63 -4.99 0.35
CA PRO A 119 -8.71 -4.60 1.42
C PRO A 119 -8.06 -5.79 2.14
N SER A 120 -8.75 -6.93 2.30
CA SER A 120 -8.14 -8.12 2.95
C SER A 120 -7.07 -8.77 2.08
N LEU A 121 -7.22 -8.70 0.75
CA LEU A 121 -6.21 -9.13 -0.21
C LEU A 121 -4.99 -8.20 -0.28
N GLY A 122 -5.09 -6.98 0.28
CA GLY A 122 -4.04 -5.97 0.22
C GLY A 122 -2.69 -6.45 0.79
N ALA A 123 -2.71 -7.18 1.91
CA ALA A 123 -1.50 -7.75 2.50
C ALA A 123 -0.86 -8.80 1.57
N PHE A 124 -1.67 -9.64 0.94
CA PHE A 124 -1.21 -10.66 -0.01
C PHE A 124 -0.62 -10.03 -1.28
N ILE A 125 -1.36 -9.11 -1.92
CA ILE A 125 -0.88 -8.39 -3.12
C ILE A 125 0.39 -7.60 -2.80
N GLY A 126 0.44 -6.95 -1.63
CA GLY A 126 1.62 -6.24 -1.16
C GLY A 126 2.83 -7.17 -1.01
N SER A 127 2.64 -8.37 -0.46
CA SER A 127 3.70 -9.35 -0.26
C SER A 127 4.33 -9.82 -1.59
N ILE A 128 3.54 -9.95 -2.66
CA ILE A 128 4.01 -10.30 -4.01
C ILE A 128 4.85 -9.16 -4.61
N GLY A 129 4.56 -7.91 -4.25
CA GLY A 129 5.31 -6.73 -4.70
C GLY A 129 6.62 -6.49 -3.94
N LEU A 130 6.80 -7.04 -2.75
CA LEU A 130 8.00 -6.82 -1.91
C LEU A 130 9.34 -7.21 -2.55
N PRO A 131 9.46 -8.29 -3.36
CA PRO A 131 10.71 -8.60 -4.03
C PRO A 131 11.17 -7.49 -4.98
N LEU A 132 10.24 -6.74 -5.57
CA LEU A 132 10.56 -5.63 -6.47
C LEU A 132 11.22 -4.47 -5.72
N THR A 133 10.87 -4.23 -4.46
CA THR A 133 11.42 -3.12 -3.68
C THR A 133 12.65 -3.51 -2.87
N LEU A 134 12.71 -4.76 -2.37
CA LEU A 134 13.79 -5.24 -1.50
C LEU A 134 14.88 -6.01 -2.26
N ALA A 135 14.48 -6.96 -3.12
CA ALA A 135 15.44 -7.87 -3.74
C ALA A 135 15.98 -7.35 -5.08
N TYR A 136 15.10 -6.81 -5.92
CA TYR A 136 15.44 -6.35 -7.26
C TYR A 136 16.58 -5.32 -7.30
N PRO A 137 16.59 -4.21 -6.52
CA PRO A 137 17.70 -3.26 -6.58
C PRO A 137 19.03 -3.86 -6.13
N CYS A 138 19.02 -4.73 -5.13
CA CYS A 138 20.23 -5.42 -4.65
C CYS A 138 20.81 -6.36 -5.70
N LEU A 139 19.96 -7.19 -6.33
CA LEU A 139 20.38 -8.11 -7.40
C LEU A 139 20.81 -7.36 -8.66
N MET A 140 20.07 -6.31 -9.04
CA MET A 140 20.41 -5.46 -10.18
C MET A 140 21.76 -4.76 -9.99
N TRP A 141 22.06 -4.27 -8.79
CA TRP A 141 23.37 -3.68 -8.48
C TRP A 141 24.51 -4.69 -8.65
N VAL A 142 24.33 -5.93 -8.17
CA VAL A 142 25.32 -7.00 -8.31
C VAL A 142 25.54 -7.36 -9.79
N ALA A 143 24.46 -7.45 -10.57
CA ALA A 143 24.52 -7.75 -12.01
C ALA A 143 25.23 -6.65 -12.81
N MET A 144 24.98 -5.37 -12.49
CA MET A 144 25.57 -4.23 -13.19
C MET A 144 27.04 -3.99 -12.81
N LYS A 145 27.36 -4.01 -11.51
CA LYS A 145 28.71 -3.64 -11.03
C LYS A 145 29.70 -4.78 -11.03
N LYS A 146 29.25 -6.04 -11.16
CA LYS A 146 30.09 -7.26 -11.15
C LYS A 146 31.23 -7.19 -10.11
N PRO A 147 30.92 -6.92 -8.83
CA PRO A 147 31.95 -6.80 -7.80
C PRO A 147 32.70 -8.13 -7.62
N ARG A 148 33.93 -8.07 -7.08
CA ARG A 148 34.70 -9.28 -6.76
C ARG A 148 33.87 -10.22 -5.88
N ARG A 149 33.80 -11.50 -6.27
CA ARG A 149 33.10 -12.53 -5.50
C ARG A 149 33.65 -12.56 -4.06
N PHE A 150 32.75 -12.73 -3.09
CA PHE A 150 33.05 -12.72 -1.64
C PHE A 150 33.56 -11.39 -1.04
N CYS A 151 33.50 -10.27 -1.77
CA CYS A 151 33.71 -8.96 -1.16
C CYS A 151 32.55 -8.63 -0.18
N ARG A 152 32.83 -7.85 0.88
CA ARG A 152 31.83 -7.40 1.87
C ARG A 152 30.58 -6.82 1.21
N MET A 153 30.75 -5.98 0.19
CA MET A 153 29.62 -5.38 -0.54
C MET A 153 28.84 -6.39 -1.39
N TRP A 154 29.49 -7.45 -1.89
CA TRP A 154 28.81 -8.51 -2.63
C TRP A 154 27.99 -9.40 -1.70
N CYS A 155 28.57 -9.80 -0.56
CA CYS A 155 27.88 -10.60 0.44
C CYS A 155 26.68 -9.84 1.05
N LEU A 156 26.83 -8.56 1.35
CA LEU A 156 25.73 -7.73 1.89
C LEU A 156 24.58 -7.61 0.88
N ASN A 157 24.85 -7.27 -0.39
CA ASN A 157 23.78 -7.11 -1.37
C ASN A 157 23.10 -8.44 -1.71
N LEU A 158 23.85 -9.54 -1.80
CA LEU A 158 23.24 -10.86 -2.00
C LEU A 158 22.44 -11.33 -0.78
N GLY A 159 22.97 -11.12 0.42
CA GLY A 159 22.28 -11.45 1.67
C GLY A 159 20.96 -10.69 1.80
N LEU A 160 20.99 -9.37 1.57
CA LEU A 160 19.78 -8.54 1.55
C LEU A 160 18.81 -9.00 0.46
N GLY A 161 19.29 -9.28 -0.74
CA GLY A 161 18.46 -9.77 -1.85
C GLY A 161 17.74 -11.08 -1.50
N TYR A 162 18.47 -12.08 -1.00
CA TYR A 162 17.90 -13.36 -0.59
C TYR A 162 16.93 -13.20 0.59
N SER A 163 17.30 -12.40 1.60
CA SER A 163 16.42 -12.13 2.74
C SER A 163 15.11 -11.44 2.32
N GLY A 164 15.14 -10.54 1.34
CA GLY A 164 13.96 -9.89 0.80
C GLY A 164 13.00 -10.87 0.11
N ILE A 165 13.56 -11.84 -0.61
CA ILE A 165 12.78 -12.92 -1.24
C ILE A 165 12.16 -13.83 -0.18
N VAL A 166 12.96 -14.28 0.80
CA VAL A 166 12.46 -15.13 1.89
C VAL A 166 11.36 -14.42 2.67
N LEU A 167 11.54 -13.13 2.99
CA LEU A 167 10.54 -12.32 3.68
C LEU A 167 9.24 -12.22 2.89
N SER A 168 9.31 -12.02 1.56
CA SER A 168 8.13 -12.00 0.70
C SER A 168 7.38 -13.33 0.71
N VAL A 169 8.08 -14.46 0.61
CA VAL A 169 7.46 -15.81 0.64
C VAL A 169 6.78 -16.07 1.98
N VAL A 170 7.44 -15.74 3.09
CA VAL A 170 6.87 -15.90 4.44
C VAL A 170 5.63 -15.03 4.61
N LEU A 171 5.69 -13.75 4.21
CA LEU A 171 4.55 -12.84 4.31
C LEU A 171 3.39 -13.25 3.40
N ALA A 172 3.67 -13.75 2.20
CA ALA A 172 2.66 -14.29 1.30
C ALA A 172 1.97 -15.52 1.91
N GLY A 173 2.74 -16.43 2.51
CA GLY A 173 2.20 -17.60 3.22
C GLY A 173 1.32 -17.22 4.42
N VAL A 174 1.77 -16.26 5.24
CA VAL A 174 0.99 -15.75 6.38
C VAL A 174 -0.28 -15.05 5.93
N ALA A 175 -0.21 -14.19 4.91
CA ALA A 175 -1.38 -13.49 4.38
C ALA A 175 -2.39 -14.48 3.78
N LEU A 176 -1.91 -15.49 3.05
CA LEU A 176 -2.76 -16.55 2.50
C LEU A 176 -3.42 -17.37 3.63
N TRP A 177 -2.67 -17.72 4.66
CA TRP A 177 -3.21 -18.44 5.82
C TRP A 177 -4.30 -17.63 6.53
N SER A 178 -4.09 -16.32 6.76
CA SER A 178 -5.10 -15.44 7.35
C SER A 178 -6.37 -15.41 6.49
N LEU A 179 -6.24 -15.30 5.16
CA LEU A 179 -7.38 -15.31 4.25
C LEU A 179 -8.17 -16.62 4.30
N ILE A 180 -7.49 -17.75 4.48
CA ILE A 180 -8.12 -19.07 4.62
C ILE A 180 -8.86 -19.19 5.96
N VAL A 181 -8.21 -18.81 7.06
CA VAL A 181 -8.78 -18.93 8.42
C VAL A 181 -9.95 -17.98 8.64
N ASP A 182 -9.81 -16.73 8.19
CA ASP A 182 -10.85 -15.71 8.38
C ASP A 182 -12.06 -15.93 7.45
N GLY A 183 -11.88 -16.72 6.38
CA GLY A 183 -12.87 -16.93 5.34
C GLY A 183 -13.01 -15.70 4.43
N LEU A 184 -12.97 -15.93 3.12
CA LEU A 184 -13.36 -14.91 2.15
C LEU A 184 -14.89 -14.88 2.08
N ASP A 185 -15.51 -13.99 2.86
CA ASP A 185 -16.88 -13.56 2.65
C ASP A 185 -16.95 -12.85 1.28
N ALA A 186 -17.12 -13.63 0.21
CA ALA A 186 -17.28 -13.16 -1.17
C ALA A 186 -18.67 -12.52 -1.36
N ASN A 187 -18.98 -11.51 -0.54
CA ASN A 187 -20.18 -10.70 -0.63
C ASN A 187 -20.01 -9.72 -1.80
N PHE A 188 -20.32 -10.20 -3.00
CA PHE A 188 -20.40 -9.33 -4.16
C PHE A 188 -21.51 -8.28 -3.95
N PHE A 189 -21.22 -7.02 -4.27
CA PHE A 189 -22.16 -5.88 -4.21
C PHE A 189 -22.74 -5.52 -2.83
N HIS A 190 -22.19 -6.02 -1.72
CA HIS A 190 -22.60 -5.63 -0.36
C HIS A 190 -21.43 -5.03 0.42
N PRO A 191 -21.15 -3.72 0.26
CA PRO A 191 -20.12 -3.03 1.04
C PRO A 191 -20.51 -2.94 2.53
N ARG A 192 -19.59 -3.29 3.44
CA ARG A 192 -19.76 -3.29 4.90
C ARG A 192 -18.94 -2.21 5.61
#